data_AF-A0A8J3R2R1-F1
#
_entry.id   AF-A0A8J3R2R1-F1
#
_cell.length_a   1.000
_cell.length_b   1.000
_cell.length_c   1.000
_cell.angle_alpha   90.00
_cell.angle_beta   90.00
_cell.angle_gamma   90.00
#
_symmetry.space_group_name_H-M   'P 1'
#
loop_
_entity.id
_entity.type
_entity.pdbx_description
1 polymer ?
#
loop_
_entity_poly.entity_id
_entity_poly.type
_entity_poly.pdbx_seq_one_letter_code
_entity_poly.pdbx_strand_id
1 'polypeptide(L)'
;MTTPVPVNLALSRRRIDVFFAVVFAAFTVTSVISDLLPTIGVNFSHPSGNFFVQSNYWYAHDADPLFMNPPDWMRIVTGLSAFVYMPFYPVLVYALLTGKNWIQLPAVIYATMIVSLTGIVVFGVEFFGEPAFRTHNPAKFLSFNLPYVLVPLLLLIRMRKPLPFARKF
;
A
#
# COMPACT_ATOMS: atom_id res chain seq x y z
N MET A 1 37.82 -19.70 -3.23
CA MET A 1 36.69 -20.60 -2.91
C MET A 1 35.40 -19.79 -3.01
N THR A 2 34.53 -20.10 -3.98
CA THR A 2 33.21 -19.48 -4.07
C THR A 2 32.28 -20.20 -3.10
N THR A 3 31.72 -19.49 -2.13
CA THR A 3 30.66 -20.02 -1.28
C THR A 3 29.46 -20.38 -2.16
N PRO A 4 28.86 -21.58 -2.02
CA PRO A 4 27.70 -21.96 -2.81
C PRO A 4 26.56 -20.97 -2.56
N VAL A 5 25.95 -20.47 -3.63
CA VAL A 5 24.80 -19.56 -3.54
C VAL A 5 23.65 -20.32 -2.85
N PRO A 6 23.10 -19.80 -1.73
CA PRO A 6 22.00 -20.44 -1.04
C PRO A 6 20.80 -20.66 -1.98
N VAL A 7 20.30 -21.89 -2.03
CA VAL A 7 19.13 -22.25 -2.83
C VAL A 7 17.87 -21.73 -2.14
N ASN A 8 16.97 -21.12 -2.90
CA ASN A 8 15.69 -20.66 -2.38
C ASN A 8 14.83 -21.83 -1.88
N LEU A 9 14.17 -21.65 -0.74
CA LEU A 9 13.24 -22.65 -0.20
C LEU A 9 12.04 -22.84 -1.14
N ALA A 10 11.45 -24.03 -1.27
CA ALA A 10 10.21 -24.18 -2.04
C ALA A 10 9.07 -23.29 -1.50
N LEU A 11 8.13 -22.84 -2.34
CA LEU A 11 7.04 -21.94 -1.94
C LEU A 11 6.21 -22.48 -0.76
N SER A 12 6.00 -23.81 -0.72
CA SER A 12 5.32 -24.51 0.39
C SER A 12 5.99 -24.34 1.75
N ARG A 13 7.28 -24.03 1.78
CA ARG A 13 8.09 -23.75 2.99
C ARG A 13 8.18 -22.26 3.33
N ARG A 14 7.61 -21.38 2.50
CA ARG A 14 7.55 -19.92 2.70
C ARG A 14 6.12 -19.39 2.50
N ARG A 15 5.18 -19.96 3.27
CA ARG A 15 3.74 -19.62 3.22
C ARG A 15 3.43 -18.13 3.45
N ILE A 16 4.29 -17.42 4.18
CA ILE A 16 4.16 -15.96 4.35
C ILE A 16 4.28 -15.21 3.01
N ASP A 17 5.06 -15.73 2.06
CA ASP A 17 5.22 -15.09 0.74
C ASP A 17 3.94 -15.24 -0.09
N VAL A 18 3.16 -16.30 0.15
CA VAL A 18 1.81 -16.47 -0.42
C VAL A 18 0.85 -15.46 0.21
N PHE A 19 0.91 -15.27 1.53
CA PHE A 19 0.13 -14.22 2.21
C PHE A 19 0.42 -12.84 1.62
N PHE A 20 1.69 -12.45 1.49
CA PHE A 20 2.05 -11.19 0.85
C PHE A 20 1.56 -11.11 -0.59
N ALA A 21 1.72 -12.18 -1.39
CA ALA A 21 1.27 -12.21 -2.77
C ALA A 21 -0.24 -11.97 -2.89
N VAL A 22 -1.06 -12.60 -2.04
CA VAL A 22 -2.52 -12.39 -2.03
C VAL A 22 -2.87 -10.96 -1.63
N VAL A 23 -2.25 -10.42 -0.58
CA VAL A 23 -2.56 -9.07 -0.10
C VAL A 23 -2.13 -8.00 -1.11
N PHE A 24 -0.93 -8.10 -1.68
CA PHE A 24 -0.47 -7.12 -2.68
C PHE A 24 -1.24 -7.24 -4.01
N ALA A 25 -1.72 -8.42 -4.37
CA ALA A 25 -2.67 -8.56 -5.48
C ALA A 25 -3.99 -7.82 -5.19
N ALA A 26 -4.51 -7.91 -3.97
CA ALA A 26 -5.69 -7.14 -3.56
C ALA A 26 -5.41 -5.63 -3.57
N PHE A 27 -4.24 -5.20 -3.09
CA PHE A 27 -3.83 -3.78 -3.10
C PHE A 27 -3.73 -3.21 -4.52
N THR A 28 -3.36 -4.03 -5.50
CA THR A 28 -3.37 -3.61 -6.91
C THR A 28 -4.77 -3.18 -7.33
N VAL A 29 -5.80 -3.95 -6.96
CA VAL A 29 -7.20 -3.66 -7.32
C VAL A 29 -7.70 -2.43 -6.57
N THR A 30 -7.43 -2.33 -5.27
CA THR A 30 -7.92 -1.21 -4.46
C THR A 30 -7.25 0.11 -4.84
N SER A 31 -5.95 0.13 -5.15
CA SER A 31 -5.27 1.34 -5.63
C SER A 31 -5.80 1.85 -6.97
N VAL A 32 -6.26 0.96 -7.86
CA VAL A 32 -6.94 1.37 -9.11
C VAL A 32 -8.29 2.05 -8.81
N ILE A 33 -9.04 1.49 -7.85
CA ILE A 33 -10.40 1.94 -7.53
C ILE A 33 -10.39 3.23 -6.71
N SER A 34 -9.50 3.32 -5.72
CA SER A 34 -9.50 4.40 -4.74
C SER A 34 -8.58 5.53 -5.16
N ASP A 35 -7.31 5.24 -5.42
CA ASP A 35 -6.29 6.29 -5.52
C ASP A 35 -6.31 7.02 -6.87
N LEU A 36 -6.84 6.39 -7.92
CA LEU A 36 -6.87 6.98 -9.27
C LEU A 36 -7.80 8.20 -9.34
N LEU A 37 -8.95 8.18 -8.66
CA LEU A 37 -9.94 9.26 -8.69
C LEU A 37 -9.42 10.61 -8.15
N PRO A 38 -8.90 10.70 -6.90
CA PRO A 38 -8.35 11.96 -6.38
C PRO A 38 -7.13 12.43 -7.16
N THR A 39 -6.33 11.48 -7.67
CA THR A 39 -5.15 11.78 -8.49
C THR A 39 -5.52 12.56 -9.75
N ILE A 40 -6.47 12.04 -10.55
CA ILE A 40 -6.89 12.70 -11.80
C ILE A 40 -7.90 13.83 -11.58
N GLY A 41 -8.28 14.12 -10.33
CA GLY A 41 -9.16 15.22 -9.97
C GLY A 41 -10.64 14.96 -10.23
N VAL A 42 -11.07 13.70 -10.19
CA VAL A 42 -12.50 13.37 -10.20
C VAL A 42 -13.11 13.86 -8.89
N ASN A 43 -14.15 14.69 -8.99
CA ASN A 43 -14.92 15.10 -7.83
C ASN A 43 -15.82 13.94 -7.38
N PHE A 44 -15.57 13.43 -6.18
CA PHE A 44 -16.39 12.43 -5.50
C PHE A 44 -16.95 12.94 -4.16
N SER A 45 -17.03 14.27 -3.97
CA SER A 45 -17.56 14.92 -2.76
C SER A 45 -19.08 14.83 -2.63
N HIS A 46 -19.75 14.23 -3.62
CA HIS A 46 -21.19 14.03 -3.64
C HIS A 46 -21.54 12.60 -4.09
N PRO A 47 -22.69 12.05 -3.66
CA PRO A 47 -23.17 10.76 -4.13
C PRO A 47 -23.30 10.71 -5.66
N SER A 48 -23.04 9.54 -6.25
CA SER A 48 -23.09 9.32 -7.69
C SER A 48 -23.67 7.94 -8.01
N GLY A 49 -24.27 7.80 -9.20
CA GLY A 49 -24.65 6.48 -9.72
C GLY A 49 -23.44 5.66 -10.20
N ASN A 50 -22.27 6.28 -10.38
CA ASN A 50 -21.05 5.58 -10.75
C ASN A 50 -20.47 4.84 -9.54
N PHE A 51 -20.29 3.52 -9.67
CA PHE A 51 -19.79 2.66 -8.60
C PHE A 51 -18.46 3.13 -7.98
N PHE A 52 -17.49 3.58 -8.79
CA PHE A 52 -16.18 4.00 -8.30
C PHE A 52 -16.27 5.30 -7.51
N VAL A 53 -17.02 6.28 -8.02
CA VAL A 53 -17.26 7.57 -7.35
C VAL A 53 -18.04 7.36 -6.06
N GLN A 54 -19.10 6.55 -6.10
CA GLN A 54 -19.94 6.26 -4.94
C GLN A 54 -19.18 5.51 -3.83
N SER A 55 -18.31 4.57 -4.21
CA SER A 55 -17.49 3.82 -3.24
C SER A 55 -16.52 4.74 -2.51
N ASN A 56 -15.86 5.66 -3.25
CA ASN A 56 -14.96 6.65 -2.66
C ASN A 56 -15.72 7.66 -1.80
N TYR A 57 -16.87 8.16 -2.26
CA TYR A 57 -17.74 9.02 -1.45
C TYR A 57 -18.15 8.33 -0.14
N TRP A 58 -18.64 7.09 -0.22
CA TRP A 58 -19.09 6.31 0.94
C TRP A 58 -17.97 6.14 1.97
N TYR A 59 -16.74 5.92 1.53
CA TYR A 59 -15.59 5.84 2.42
C TYR A 59 -15.23 7.21 3.01
N ALA A 60 -15.07 8.24 2.17
CA ALA A 60 -14.43 9.48 2.57
C ALA A 60 -15.34 10.46 3.33
N HIS A 61 -16.66 10.47 3.06
CA HIS A 61 -17.57 11.52 3.57
C HIS A 61 -17.67 11.59 5.11
N ASP A 62 -17.49 10.47 5.78
CA ASP A 62 -17.59 10.30 7.23
C ASP A 62 -16.29 9.81 7.88
N ALA A 63 -15.25 9.46 7.10
CA ALA A 63 -13.99 8.95 7.63
C ALA A 63 -12.77 9.77 7.25
N ASP A 64 -12.69 10.33 6.04
CA ASP A 64 -11.43 10.77 5.44
C ASP A 64 -11.62 12.08 4.66
N PRO A 65 -11.77 13.22 5.36
CA PRO A 65 -11.98 14.51 4.72
C PRO A 65 -10.74 14.98 3.95
N LEU A 66 -9.53 14.55 4.36
CA LEU A 66 -8.29 14.83 3.63
C LEU A 66 -8.30 14.18 2.26
N PHE A 67 -8.77 12.94 2.15
CA PHE A 67 -8.91 12.25 0.88
C PHE A 67 -10.07 12.82 0.06
N MET A 68 -11.16 13.26 0.70
CA MET A 68 -12.31 13.85 0.02
C MET A 68 -11.97 15.16 -0.72
N ASN A 69 -11.22 16.04 -0.07
CA ASN A 69 -10.82 17.32 -0.64
C ASN A 69 -9.28 17.44 -0.57
N PRO A 70 -8.56 16.69 -1.42
CA PRO A 70 -7.13 16.52 -1.25
C PRO A 70 -6.37 17.79 -1.66
N PRO A 71 -5.55 18.37 -0.77
CA PRO A 71 -4.60 19.40 -1.17
C PRO A 71 -3.57 18.81 -2.15
N ASP A 72 -2.84 19.67 -2.87
CA ASP A 72 -1.94 19.24 -3.96
C ASP A 72 -0.91 18.20 -3.52
N TRP A 73 -0.35 18.31 -2.31
CA TRP A 73 0.59 17.32 -1.79
C TRP A 73 -0.06 15.94 -1.60
N MET A 74 -1.33 15.88 -1.19
CA MET A 74 -2.07 14.63 -1.02
C MET A 74 -2.42 14.03 -2.39
N ARG A 75 -2.67 14.86 -3.40
CA ARG A 75 -2.83 14.42 -4.80
C ARG A 75 -1.53 13.82 -5.36
N ILE A 76 -0.38 14.35 -4.95
CA ILE A 76 0.93 13.74 -5.28
C ILE A 76 1.09 12.39 -4.58
N VAL A 77 0.72 12.27 -3.30
CA VAL A 77 0.80 11.00 -2.54
C VAL A 77 -0.10 9.93 -3.15
N THR A 78 -1.37 10.27 -3.43
CA THR A 78 -2.31 9.35 -4.11
C THR A 78 -1.84 9.03 -5.54
N GLY A 79 -1.24 9.98 -6.25
CA GLY A 79 -0.64 9.76 -7.56
C GLY A 79 0.53 8.79 -7.55
N LEU A 80 1.40 8.83 -6.53
CA LEU A 80 2.44 7.83 -6.33
C LEU A 80 1.83 6.43 -6.15
N SER A 81 0.74 6.32 -5.39
CA SER A 81 0.03 5.05 -5.24
C SER A 81 -0.52 4.54 -6.57
N ALA A 82 -1.27 5.40 -7.28
CA ALA A 82 -1.94 5.06 -8.53
C ALA A 82 -0.97 4.72 -9.68
N PHE A 83 0.18 5.40 -9.77
CA PHE A 83 1.08 5.28 -10.93
C PHE A 83 2.41 4.58 -10.63
N VAL A 84 2.82 4.44 -9.37
CA VAL A 84 4.10 3.80 -9.00
C VAL A 84 3.85 2.52 -8.22
N TYR A 85 3.06 2.56 -7.15
CA TYR A 85 2.84 1.38 -6.30
C TYR A 85 1.94 0.35 -6.98
N MET A 86 0.86 0.81 -7.62
CA MET A 86 -0.06 -0.05 -8.37
C MET A 86 0.66 -0.95 -9.40
N PRO A 87 1.50 -0.44 -10.33
CA PRO A 87 2.23 -1.31 -11.26
C PRO A 87 3.36 -2.10 -10.60
N PHE A 88 3.90 -1.64 -9.47
CA PHE A 88 4.91 -2.38 -8.71
C PHE A 88 4.33 -3.64 -8.05
N TYR A 89 3.08 -3.61 -7.59
CA TYR A 89 2.47 -4.75 -6.88
C TYR A 89 2.45 -6.05 -7.70
N PRO A 90 2.02 -6.10 -8.97
CA PRO A 90 2.12 -7.31 -9.79
C PRO A 90 3.55 -7.84 -9.92
N VAL A 91 4.53 -6.95 -10.05
CA VAL A 91 5.96 -7.32 -10.13
C VAL A 91 6.43 -7.94 -8.81
N LEU A 92 6.04 -7.35 -7.68
CA LEU A 92 6.31 -7.88 -6.34
C LEU A 92 5.66 -9.25 -6.15
N VAL A 93 4.39 -9.40 -6.52
CA VAL A 93 3.64 -10.68 -6.46
C VAL A 93 4.36 -11.77 -7.25
N TYR A 94 4.72 -11.49 -8.50
CA TYR A 94 5.47 -12.43 -9.34
C TYR A 94 6.79 -12.85 -8.67
N ALA A 95 7.55 -11.89 -8.15
CA ALA A 95 8.83 -12.16 -7.51
C ALA A 95 8.70 -12.96 -6.20
N LEU A 96 7.67 -12.70 -5.39
CA LEU A 96 7.37 -13.46 -4.17
C LEU A 96 7.07 -14.93 -4.49
N LEU A 97 6.18 -15.16 -5.47
CA LEU A 97 5.76 -16.51 -5.85
C LEU A 97 6.90 -17.32 -6.49
N THR A 98 7.75 -16.68 -7.30
CA THR A 98 8.85 -17.33 -8.02
C THR A 98 10.20 -17.28 -7.28
N GLY A 99 10.29 -16.56 -6.16
CA GLY A 99 11.51 -16.42 -5.36
C GLY A 99 12.62 -15.59 -6.02
N LYS A 100 12.28 -14.50 -6.70
CA LYS A 100 13.28 -13.65 -7.36
C LYS A 100 13.93 -12.68 -6.37
N ASN A 101 15.10 -13.05 -5.83
CA ASN A 101 15.78 -12.28 -4.78
C ASN A 101 16.11 -10.82 -5.14
N TRP A 102 16.18 -10.46 -6.43
CA TRP A 102 16.41 -9.08 -6.87
C TRP A 102 15.31 -8.11 -6.39
N ILE A 103 14.10 -8.61 -6.10
CA ILE A 103 12.98 -7.79 -5.62
C ILE A 103 13.22 -7.20 -4.23
N GLN A 104 14.20 -7.72 -3.49
CA GLN A 104 14.46 -7.33 -2.11
C GLN A 104 14.65 -5.80 -1.99
N LEU A 105 15.56 -5.21 -2.76
CA LEU A 105 15.85 -3.77 -2.65
C LEU A 105 14.64 -2.91 -3.08
N PRO A 106 14.01 -3.15 -4.25
CA PRO A 106 12.76 -2.46 -4.61
C PRO A 106 11.66 -2.57 -3.54
N ALA A 107 11.49 -3.75 -2.93
CA ALA A 107 10.50 -3.97 -1.88
C ALA A 107 10.83 -3.19 -0.60
N VAL A 108 12.11 -3.08 -0.22
CA VAL A 108 12.55 -2.24 0.91
C VAL A 108 12.28 -0.77 0.62
N ILE A 109 12.59 -0.27 -0.58
CA ILE A 109 12.33 1.13 -0.98
C ILE A 109 10.83 1.41 -0.91
N TYR A 110 10.02 0.59 -1.58
CA TYR A 110 8.56 0.71 -1.57
C TYR A 110 8.01 0.71 -0.14
N ALA A 111 8.37 -0.29 0.67
CA ALA A 111 7.83 -0.45 2.01
C ALA A 111 8.20 0.72 2.92
N THR A 112 9.42 1.23 2.78
CA THR A 112 9.88 2.40 3.54
C THR A 112 9.10 3.64 3.12
N MET A 113 8.96 3.88 1.82
CA MET A 113 8.23 5.05 1.31
C MET A 113 6.77 5.06 1.76
N ILE A 114 6.03 3.96 1.59
CA ILE A 114 4.60 3.95 1.95
C ILE A 114 4.39 4.03 3.47
N VAL A 115 5.25 3.39 4.27
CA VAL A 115 5.17 3.50 5.74
C VAL A 115 5.47 4.93 6.19
N SER A 116 6.46 5.59 5.59
CA SER A 116 6.78 6.98 5.91
C SER A 116 5.69 7.95 5.44
N LEU A 117 5.22 7.84 4.19
CA LEU A 117 4.21 8.75 3.66
C LEU A 117 2.84 8.51 4.30
N THR A 118 2.32 7.29 4.25
CA THR A 118 0.98 7.00 4.77
C THR A 118 1.00 6.89 6.30
N GLY A 119 1.90 6.09 6.85
CA GLY A 119 1.91 5.78 8.28
C GLY A 119 2.40 6.91 9.18
N ILE A 120 3.18 7.86 8.66
CA ILE A 120 3.65 9.02 9.44
C ILE A 120 2.97 10.30 8.96
N VAL A 121 3.08 10.66 7.67
CA VAL A 121 2.56 11.96 7.20
C VAL A 121 1.04 11.98 7.13
N VAL A 122 0.41 11.05 6.39
CA VAL A 122 -1.05 11.03 6.22
C VAL A 122 -1.73 10.78 7.57
N PHE A 123 -1.29 9.76 8.32
CA PHE A 123 -1.85 9.50 9.65
C PHE A 123 -1.60 10.67 10.60
N GLY A 124 -0.43 11.34 10.52
CA GLY A 124 -0.14 12.53 11.30
C GLY A 124 -1.16 13.65 11.05
N VAL A 125 -1.47 13.94 9.80
CA VAL A 125 -2.47 14.96 9.43
C VAL A 125 -3.88 14.54 9.87
N GLU A 126 -4.25 13.28 9.62
CA GLU A 126 -5.57 12.75 9.95
C GLU A 126 -5.88 12.73 11.45
N PHE A 127 -4.89 12.47 12.30
CA PHE A 127 -5.08 12.40 13.75
C PHE A 127 -4.75 13.71 14.47
N PHE A 128 -3.81 14.50 13.95
CA PHE A 128 -3.22 15.64 14.68
C PHE A 128 -3.20 16.95 13.89
N GLY A 129 -3.53 16.93 12.59
CA GLY A 129 -3.47 18.10 11.69
C GLY A 129 -4.56 19.15 11.97
N GLU A 130 -4.86 19.97 10.97
CA GLU A 130 -5.92 20.98 11.09
C GLU A 130 -7.30 20.32 11.21
N PRO A 131 -8.25 20.88 11.97
CA PRO A 131 -9.58 20.28 12.17
C PRO A 131 -10.31 19.91 10.87
N ALA A 132 -10.08 20.66 9.79
CA ALA A 132 -10.70 20.41 8.49
C ALA A 132 -10.22 19.11 7.80
N PHE A 133 -9.04 18.59 8.17
CA PHE A 133 -8.44 17.39 7.59
C PHE A 133 -8.45 16.19 8.54
N ARG A 134 -9.00 16.33 9.75
CA ARG A 134 -8.99 15.25 10.73
C ARG A 134 -10.08 14.23 10.45
N THR A 135 -9.75 12.97 10.65
CA THR A 135 -10.71 11.88 10.50
C THR A 135 -11.88 12.08 11.45
N HIS A 136 -13.10 12.03 10.90
CA HIS A 136 -14.32 12.06 11.71
C HIS A 136 -14.65 10.69 12.31
N ASN A 137 -14.09 9.61 11.74
CA ASN A 137 -14.30 8.24 12.18
C ASN A 137 -12.98 7.44 12.16
N PRO A 138 -12.18 7.55 13.25
CA PRO A 138 -10.91 6.85 13.40
C PRO A 138 -10.98 5.34 13.15
N ALA A 139 -12.05 4.69 13.60
CA ALA A 139 -12.20 3.25 13.48
C ALA A 139 -12.37 2.83 12.01
N LYS A 140 -13.23 3.54 11.28
CA LYS A 140 -13.41 3.33 9.83
C LYS A 140 -12.11 3.66 9.10
N PHE A 141 -11.52 4.82 9.33
CA PHE A 141 -10.24 5.21 8.72
C PHE A 141 -9.15 4.15 8.92
N LEU A 142 -8.91 3.69 10.15
CA LEU A 142 -7.89 2.68 10.43
C LEU A 142 -8.22 1.33 9.81
N SER A 143 -9.49 0.91 9.78
CA SER A 143 -9.86 -0.39 9.19
C SER A 143 -9.49 -0.51 7.70
N PHE A 144 -9.53 0.60 6.96
CA PHE A 144 -9.17 0.64 5.54
C PHE A 144 -7.70 0.98 5.31
N ASN A 145 -7.10 1.90 6.08
CA ASN A 145 -5.74 2.37 5.79
C ASN A 145 -4.63 1.64 6.55
N LEU A 146 -4.91 1.13 7.74
CA LEU A 146 -3.90 0.47 8.57
C LEU A 146 -3.24 -0.74 7.87
N PRO A 147 -3.96 -1.56 7.08
CA PRO A 147 -3.33 -2.63 6.30
C PRO A 147 -2.23 -2.15 5.35
N TYR A 148 -2.37 -0.96 4.74
CA TYR A 148 -1.36 -0.38 3.85
C TYR A 148 -0.10 0.09 4.57
N VAL A 149 -0.11 0.15 5.91
CA VAL A 149 1.07 0.45 6.72
C VAL A 149 1.65 -0.84 7.31
N LEU A 150 0.81 -1.66 7.94
CA LEU A 150 1.26 -2.86 8.64
C LEU A 150 1.81 -3.93 7.70
N VAL A 151 1.16 -4.17 6.55
CA VAL A 151 1.60 -5.21 5.62
C VAL A 151 2.94 -4.84 4.97
N PRO A 152 3.16 -3.60 4.49
CA PRO A 152 4.49 -3.19 4.04
C PRO A 152 5.55 -3.19 5.15
N LEU A 153 5.19 -2.88 6.41
CA LEU A 153 6.13 -3.02 7.52
C LEU A 153 6.56 -4.49 7.73
N LEU A 154 5.62 -5.43 7.65
CA LEU A 154 5.94 -6.86 7.68
C LEU A 154 6.76 -7.29 6.45
N LEU A 155 6.49 -6.73 5.27
CA LEU A 155 7.30 -6.95 4.08
C LEU A 155 8.74 -6.42 4.27
N LEU A 156 8.91 -5.26 4.91
CA LEU A 156 10.22 -4.71 5.24
C LEU A 156 11.00 -5.69 6.12
N ILE A 157 10.34 -6.27 7.13
CA ILE A 157 10.92 -7.33 7.98
C ILE A 157 11.27 -8.58 7.17
N ARG A 158 10.43 -8.98 6.20
CA ARG A 158 10.73 -10.08 5.26
C ARG A 158 12.03 -9.83 4.50
N MET A 159 12.19 -8.60 4.01
CA MET A 159 13.25 -8.17 3.07
C MET A 159 14.49 -7.59 3.75
N ARG A 160 14.56 -7.57 5.08
CA ARG A 160 15.65 -6.99 5.89
C ARG A 160 17.06 -7.54 5.65
N LYS A 161 17.19 -8.69 4.97
CA LYS A 161 18.48 -9.37 4.72
C LYS A 161 18.54 -9.88 3.28
N PRO A 162 19.75 -9.93 2.67
CA PRO A 162 19.96 -10.52 1.35
C PRO A 162 19.40 -11.94 1.25
N LEU A 163 19.03 -12.31 0.02
CA LEU A 163 18.48 -13.63 -0.31
C LEU A 163 17.26 -13.99 0.57
N PRO A 164 16.21 -13.15 0.61
CA PRO A 164 15.07 -13.36 1.49
C PRO A 164 14.45 -14.75 1.30
N PHE A 165 14.42 -15.29 0.08
CA PHE A 165 13.76 -16.56 -0.21
C PHE A 165 14.55 -17.82 0.18
N ALA A 166 15.82 -17.67 0.59
CA ALA A 166 16.65 -18.78 1.09
C ALA A 166 16.43 -19.08 2.59
N ARG A 167 15.59 -18.29 3.28
CA ARG A 167 15.33 -18.43 4.72
C ARG A 167 13.83 -18.39 5.04
N LYS A 168 13.51 -18.91 6.23
CA LYS A 168 12.20 -18.68 6.86
C LYS A 168 12.09 -17.22 7.31
N PHE A 169 10.84 -16.75 7.47
CA PHE A 169 10.51 -15.41 7.93
C PHE A 169 11.25 -15.08 9.23
#